data_AF-A0A0P7DG14-F1
#
_entry.id   AF-A0A0P7DG14-F1
#
_cell.length_a   1.000
_cell.length_b   1.000
_cell.length_c   1.000
_cell.angle_alpha   90.00
_cell.angle_beta   90.00
_cell.angle_gamma   90.00
#
_symmetry.space_group_name_H-M   'P 1'
#
loop_
_entity.id
_entity.type
_entity.pdbx_description
1 polymer ?
#
loop_
_entity_poly.entity_id
_entity_poly.type
_entity_poly.pdbx_seq_one_letter_code
_entity_poly.pdbx_strand_id
1 'polypeptide(L)'
;MARARNIKPGLFSNELLAELPAFDRLLFIGMWCLADREGRLEDRPKRIKMELFPCDSYDVDDGLNSLAKAGFVNRYQVEGFTVIEIVNFQKHQNPHGSEKDSVLPDQNGYLTVNERKKNVVLPGKKRKVHVKEREFNVNSPLETVSSASHNALIPDSPNPDSLIPEEDQKNSLSAGEENSEPEGETQESEPAQQPVDPKAPVEMTLDWVPDAKSLKTYCVHYGVSVDLFTAEAIAPFTAHHESSGGLQTQGKWVQMLVKWVKNDQSRASNVRQFPSKPAAQPASRHHGFADRDYTSGLTQREDGSYAL
;
A
#
# COMPACT_ATOMS: atom_id res chain seq x y z
N MET A 1 -6.25 8.52 6.14
CA MET A 1 -4.88 7.99 6.09
C MET A 1 -4.10 8.88 5.14
N ALA A 2 -2.97 9.43 5.59
CA ALA A 2 -2.12 10.31 4.79
C ALA A 2 -1.61 9.57 3.56
N ARG A 3 -1.51 10.28 2.43
CA ARG A 3 -1.08 9.73 1.15
C ARG A 3 0.29 10.27 0.78
N ALA A 4 1.14 9.39 0.25
CA ALA A 4 2.40 9.83 -0.33
C ALA A 4 2.13 10.63 -1.63
N ARG A 5 2.81 11.77 -1.77
CA ARG A 5 2.71 12.67 -2.93
C ARG A 5 4.11 13.15 -3.32
N ASN A 6 4.31 13.45 -4.59
CA ASN A 6 5.60 13.91 -5.09
C ASN A 6 5.70 15.44 -4.99
N ILE A 7 6.82 15.94 -4.48
CA ILE A 7 7.18 17.36 -4.55
C ILE A 7 7.92 17.59 -5.87
N LYS A 8 7.36 18.45 -6.74
CA LYS A 8 7.95 18.80 -8.03
C LYS A 8 8.88 20.01 -7.88
N PRO A 9 10.01 20.08 -8.62
CA PRO A 9 10.91 21.24 -8.57
C PRO A 9 10.23 22.59 -8.86
N GLY A 10 9.24 22.60 -9.75
CA GLY A 10 8.48 23.82 -10.09
C GLY A 10 7.72 24.44 -8.92
N LEU A 11 7.58 23.74 -7.79
CA LEU A 11 7.09 24.33 -6.55
C LEU A 11 8.02 25.44 -6.04
N PHE A 12 9.33 25.18 -6.05
CA PHE A 12 10.35 26.09 -5.51
C PHE A 12 10.63 27.28 -6.42
N SER A 13 10.31 27.16 -7.71
CA SER A 13 10.43 28.23 -8.69
C SER A 13 9.17 29.10 -8.81
N ASN A 14 8.12 28.82 -8.04
CA ASN A 14 6.90 29.63 -8.07
C ASN A 14 7.09 30.89 -7.21
N GLU A 15 7.15 32.06 -7.86
CA GLU A 15 7.39 33.35 -7.22
C GLU A 15 6.32 33.71 -6.20
N LEU A 16 5.04 33.55 -6.54
CA LEU A 16 3.91 33.84 -5.63
C LEU A 16 3.92 32.95 -4.39
N LEU A 17 4.31 31.68 -4.54
CA LEU A 17 4.44 30.78 -3.40
C LEU A 17 5.68 31.13 -2.57
N ALA A 18 6.76 31.55 -3.21
CA ALA A 18 8.02 31.90 -2.56
C ALA A 18 7.92 33.15 -1.68
N GLU A 19 6.99 34.06 -1.96
CA GLU A 19 6.67 35.23 -1.13
C GLU A 19 5.99 34.88 0.20
N LEU A 20 5.40 33.68 0.31
CA LEU A 20 4.75 33.24 1.54
C LEU A 20 5.75 32.76 2.61
N PRO A 21 5.41 32.87 3.91
CA PRO A 21 6.21 32.33 5.00
C PRO A 21 6.57 30.85 4.79
N ALA A 22 7.70 30.43 5.34
CA ALA A 22 8.17 29.04 5.21
C ALA A 22 7.13 28.02 5.69
N PHE A 23 6.46 28.30 6.80
CA PHE A 23 5.41 27.41 7.33
C PHE A 23 4.16 27.35 6.45
N ASP A 24 3.74 28.45 5.81
CA ASP A 24 2.64 28.46 4.83
C ASP A 24 2.97 27.59 3.62
N ARG A 25 4.22 27.65 3.14
CA ARG A 25 4.70 26.77 2.06
C ARG A 25 4.72 25.30 2.49
N LEU A 26 5.14 25.00 3.72
CA LEU A 26 5.08 23.65 4.29
C LEU A 26 3.64 23.16 4.46
N LEU A 27 2.73 24.04 4.88
CA LEU A 27 1.29 23.74 5.00
C LEU A 27 0.73 23.37 3.63
N PHE A 28 1.05 24.13 2.59
CA PHE A 28 0.64 23.84 1.22
C PHE A 28 1.08 22.45 0.74
N ILE A 29 2.34 22.08 0.98
CA ILE A 29 2.88 20.76 0.65
C ILE A 29 2.18 19.67 1.48
N GLY A 30 2.05 19.89 2.80
CA GLY A 30 1.46 18.92 3.72
C GLY A 30 -0.01 18.63 3.40
N MET A 31 -0.78 19.64 2.97
CA MET A 31 -2.16 19.45 2.54
C MET A 31 -2.32 18.49 1.36
N TRP A 32 -1.30 18.31 0.50
CA TRP A 32 -1.39 17.32 -0.59
C TRP A 32 -1.53 15.89 -0.07
N CYS A 33 -0.95 15.61 1.10
CA CYS A 33 -1.01 14.31 1.76
C CYS A 33 -2.36 14.06 2.44
N LEU A 34 -3.05 15.14 2.83
CA LEU A 34 -4.37 15.10 3.49
C LEU A 34 -5.52 15.11 2.48
N ALA A 35 -5.35 15.80 1.37
CA ALA A 35 -6.35 15.97 0.34
C ALA A 35 -6.76 14.66 -0.33
N ASP A 36 -8.03 14.60 -0.73
CA ASP A 36 -8.58 13.55 -1.56
C ASP A 36 -7.97 13.54 -2.98
N ARG A 37 -8.39 12.62 -3.85
CA ARG A 37 -7.89 12.56 -5.24
C ARG A 37 -8.25 13.80 -6.06
N GLU A 38 -9.32 14.49 -5.70
CA GLU A 38 -9.74 15.73 -6.38
C GLU A 38 -9.03 16.95 -5.79
N GLY A 39 -8.18 16.77 -4.77
CA GLY A 39 -7.46 17.86 -4.11
C GLY A 39 -8.26 18.53 -3.01
N ARG A 40 -9.27 17.85 -2.45
CA ARG A 40 -10.18 18.41 -1.45
C ARG A 40 -9.97 17.79 -0.07
N LEU A 41 -10.10 18.60 0.97
CA LEU A 41 -10.07 18.17 2.36
C LEU A 41 -11.09 18.95 3.18
N GLU A 42 -11.49 18.40 4.33
CA GLU A 42 -12.36 19.11 5.26
C GLU A 42 -11.63 20.33 5.84
N ASP A 43 -12.34 21.45 5.90
CA ASP A 43 -11.84 22.67 6.53
C ASP A 43 -11.92 22.55 8.05
N ARG A 44 -10.90 21.91 8.64
CA ARG A 44 -10.76 21.72 10.09
C ARG A 44 -9.34 22.11 10.53
N PRO A 45 -9.05 23.41 10.74
CA PRO A 45 -7.70 23.90 11.03
C PRO A 45 -7.03 23.20 12.22
N LYS A 46 -7.78 22.95 13.30
CA LYS A 46 -7.26 22.23 14.48
C LYS A 46 -6.80 20.81 14.14
N ARG A 47 -7.53 20.10 13.29
CA ARG A 47 -7.19 18.74 12.85
C ARG A 47 -5.96 18.76 11.95
N ILE A 48 -5.94 19.68 10.98
CA ILE A 48 -4.80 19.88 10.09
C ILE A 48 -3.53 20.20 10.90
N LYS A 49 -3.64 21.05 11.93
CA LYS A 49 -2.53 21.35 12.85
C LYS A 49 -2.01 20.11 13.57
N MET A 50 -2.89 19.30 14.15
CA MET A 50 -2.47 18.06 14.81
C MET A 50 -1.78 17.06 13.86
N GLU A 51 -2.19 17.03 12.60
CA GLU A 51 -1.64 16.10 11.60
C GLU A 51 -0.32 16.59 10.97
N LEU A 52 -0.15 17.91 10.75
CA LEU A 52 0.99 18.47 10.02
C LEU A 52 2.01 19.20 10.89
N PHE A 53 1.56 19.84 11.98
CA PHE A 53 2.38 20.71 12.83
C PHE A 53 2.14 20.40 14.32
N PRO A 54 2.25 19.13 14.74
CA PRO A 54 2.09 18.77 16.14
C PRO A 54 3.16 19.47 16.98
N CYS A 55 2.76 20.04 18.11
CA CYS A 55 3.64 20.77 19.04
C CYS A 55 4.26 22.08 18.52
N ASP A 56 3.98 22.49 17.28
CA ASP A 56 4.43 23.78 16.76
C ASP A 56 3.50 24.94 17.17
N SER A 57 4.09 26.13 17.29
CA SER A 57 3.35 27.38 17.57
C SER A 57 2.61 27.95 16.35
N TYR A 58 2.81 27.37 15.17
CA TYR A 58 2.24 27.85 13.91
C TYR A 58 0.69 27.88 13.93
N ASP A 59 0.11 29.00 13.47
CA ASP A 59 -1.34 29.13 13.28
C ASP A 59 -1.74 28.67 11.88
N VAL A 60 -2.43 27.52 11.83
CA VAL A 60 -2.86 26.91 10.58
C VAL A 60 -4.00 27.70 9.93
N ASP A 61 -4.90 28.32 10.69
CA ASP A 61 -6.01 29.07 10.07
C ASP A 61 -5.49 30.33 9.37
N ASP A 62 -4.55 31.03 9.99
CA ASP A 62 -3.86 32.17 9.35
C ASP A 62 -3.11 31.74 8.08
N GLY A 63 -2.38 30.62 8.15
CA GLY A 63 -1.71 30.05 6.98
C GLY A 63 -2.66 29.68 5.84
N LEU A 64 -3.81 29.08 6.16
CA LEU A 64 -4.86 28.77 5.19
C LEU A 64 -5.43 30.04 4.56
N ASN A 65 -5.61 31.10 5.35
CA ASN A 65 -6.07 32.40 4.88
C ASN A 65 -5.03 33.07 3.96
N SER A 66 -3.74 32.99 4.28
CA SER A 66 -2.65 33.46 3.41
C SER A 66 -2.61 32.72 2.08
N LEU A 67 -2.70 31.39 2.11
CA LEU A 67 -2.73 30.55 0.91
C LEU A 67 -3.97 30.83 0.04
N ALA A 68 -5.12 31.09 0.67
CA ALA A 68 -6.35 31.46 -0.04
C ALA A 68 -6.24 32.83 -0.71
N LYS A 69 -5.69 33.84 0.00
CA LYS A 69 -5.43 35.18 -0.56
C LYS A 69 -4.46 35.13 -1.73
N ALA A 70 -3.46 34.26 -1.68
CA ALA A 70 -2.50 34.04 -2.76
C ALA A 70 -3.05 33.17 -3.91
N GLY A 71 -4.28 32.64 -3.79
CA GLY A 71 -4.95 31.87 -4.84
C GLY A 71 -4.50 30.40 -4.97
N PHE A 72 -3.82 29.85 -3.96
CA PHE A 72 -3.37 28.45 -3.96
C PHE A 72 -4.44 27.47 -3.46
N VAL A 73 -5.37 27.94 -2.63
CA VAL A 73 -6.50 27.15 -2.13
C VAL A 73 -7.79 27.95 -2.16
N ASN A 74 -8.91 27.24 -2.31
CA ASN A 74 -10.25 27.79 -2.17
C ASN A 74 -10.89 27.20 -0.91
N ARG A 75 -11.34 28.07 0.00
CA ARG A 75 -12.15 27.67 1.17
C ARG A 75 -13.61 27.98 0.86
N TYR A 76 -14.49 27.00 0.98
CA TYR A 76 -15.92 27.19 0.72
C TYR A 76 -16.79 26.31 1.62
N GLN A 77 -18.06 26.70 1.73
CA GLN A 77 -19.09 25.91 2.40
C GLN A 77 -20.20 25.59 1.40
N VAL A 78 -20.59 24.32 1.32
CA VAL A 78 -21.61 23.85 0.38
C VAL A 78 -22.33 22.63 0.94
N GLU A 79 -23.67 22.62 0.89
CA GLU A 79 -24.51 21.48 1.32
C GLU A 79 -24.11 20.88 2.69
N GLY A 80 -23.74 21.74 3.65
CA GLY A 80 -23.33 21.33 5.00
C GLY A 80 -21.85 20.95 5.16
N PHE A 81 -21.07 20.92 4.08
CA PHE A 81 -19.62 20.65 4.12
C PHE A 81 -18.83 21.95 4.15
N THR A 82 -17.83 22.03 5.03
CA THR A 82 -16.77 23.05 4.97
C THR A 82 -15.53 22.41 4.35
N VAL A 83 -15.09 22.94 3.21
CA VAL A 83 -14.11 22.28 2.34
C VAL A 83 -13.00 23.25 1.95
N ILE A 84 -11.78 22.72 1.91
CA ILE A 84 -10.63 23.36 1.28
C ILE A 84 -10.36 22.59 -0.02
N GLU A 85 -10.28 23.28 -1.15
CA GLU A 85 -9.87 22.71 -2.43
C GLU A 85 -8.54 23.32 -2.87
N ILE A 86 -7.57 22.46 -3.17
CA ILE A 86 -6.25 22.86 -3.64
C ILE A 86 -6.33 23.20 -5.13
N VAL A 87 -6.04 24.45 -5.46
CA VAL A 87 -6.15 24.95 -6.83
C VAL A 87 -5.11 24.25 -7.71
N ASN A 88 -5.53 23.86 -8.93
CA ASN A 88 -4.69 23.15 -9.89
C ASN A 88 -4.14 21.80 -9.38
N PHE A 89 -4.71 21.19 -8.34
CA PHE A 89 -4.21 19.94 -7.77
C PHE A 89 -3.98 18.83 -8.81
N GLN A 90 -4.96 18.57 -9.68
CA GLN A 90 -4.87 17.54 -10.71
C GLN A 90 -3.84 17.83 -11.82
N LYS A 91 -3.38 19.08 -11.95
CA LYS A 91 -2.28 19.42 -12.87
C LYS A 91 -0.92 19.09 -12.24
N HIS A 92 -0.82 19.20 -10.92
CA HIS A 92 0.44 19.05 -10.19
C HIS A 92 0.60 17.71 -9.48
N GLN A 93 -0.49 16.98 -9.22
CA GLN A 93 -0.50 15.67 -8.60
C GLN A 93 -1.20 14.65 -9.49
N ASN A 94 -0.66 13.43 -9.52
CA ASN A 94 -1.23 12.30 -10.26
C ASN A 94 -1.69 11.22 -9.25
N PRO A 95 -2.87 11.38 -8.62
CA PRO A 95 -3.46 10.35 -7.76
C PRO A 95 -3.49 8.97 -8.41
N HIS A 96 -3.08 7.94 -7.67
CA HIS A 96 -3.00 6.59 -8.20
C HIS A 96 -4.39 6.07 -8.59
N GLY A 97 -4.50 5.34 -9.70
CA GLY A 97 -5.78 4.82 -10.22
C GLY A 97 -6.74 4.22 -9.20
N SER A 98 -6.21 3.42 -8.28
CA SER A 98 -6.97 2.75 -7.21
C SER A 98 -7.37 3.65 -6.03
N GLU A 99 -6.92 4.91 -5.98
CA GLU A 99 -7.30 5.86 -4.93
C GLU A 99 -8.82 6.06 -4.92
N LYS A 100 -9.42 6.09 -3.73
CA LYS A 100 -10.88 6.22 -3.58
C LYS A 100 -11.37 7.55 -4.18
N ASP A 101 -12.63 7.54 -4.63
CA ASP A 101 -13.26 8.76 -5.13
C ASP A 101 -13.45 9.77 -4.00
N SER A 102 -13.53 11.04 -4.40
CA SER A 102 -13.83 12.13 -3.48
C SER A 102 -15.21 11.94 -2.86
N VAL A 103 -15.26 12.15 -1.54
CA VAL A 103 -16.50 12.24 -0.77
C VAL A 103 -16.89 13.69 -0.49
N LEU A 104 -16.06 14.65 -0.93
CA LEU A 104 -16.24 16.07 -0.69
C LEU A 104 -16.72 16.75 -1.98
N PRO A 105 -17.84 17.49 -1.93
CA PRO A 105 -18.36 18.18 -3.09
C PRO A 105 -17.43 19.29 -3.58
N ASP A 106 -17.50 19.59 -4.88
CA ASP A 106 -16.97 20.83 -5.45
C ASP A 106 -17.77 22.05 -4.95
N GLN A 107 -17.29 23.26 -5.23
CA GLN A 107 -17.95 24.51 -4.85
C GLN A 107 -19.41 24.64 -5.36
N ASN A 108 -19.77 23.83 -6.37
CA ASN A 108 -21.10 23.80 -6.98
C ASN A 108 -21.97 22.66 -6.41
N GLY A 109 -21.50 21.91 -5.41
CA GLY A 109 -22.25 20.83 -4.78
C GLY A 109 -22.19 19.48 -5.50
N TYR A 110 -21.22 19.28 -6.42
CA TYR A 110 -21.06 18.04 -7.17
C TYR A 110 -19.91 17.18 -6.67
N LEU A 111 -20.18 15.89 -6.54
CA LEU A 111 -19.20 14.84 -6.27
C LEU A 111 -18.67 14.27 -7.59
N THR A 112 -17.36 14.03 -7.63
CA THR A 112 -16.69 13.42 -8.79
C THR A 112 -16.60 11.91 -8.59
N VAL A 113 -17.31 11.15 -9.45
CA VAL A 113 -17.25 9.69 -9.48
C VAL A 113 -16.42 9.25 -10.67
N ASN A 114 -15.36 8.47 -10.41
CA ASN A 114 -14.49 7.94 -11.46
C ASN A 114 -14.93 6.50 -11.80
N GLU A 115 -15.35 6.29 -13.04
CA GLU A 115 -15.69 4.95 -13.52
C GLU A 115 -14.42 4.10 -13.63
N ARG A 116 -14.40 2.96 -12.95
CA ARG A 116 -13.27 2.03 -12.98
C ARG A 116 -13.69 0.75 -13.68
N LYS A 117 -12.96 0.35 -14.72
CA LYS A 117 -13.13 -0.97 -15.33
C LYS A 117 -12.47 -2.03 -14.46
N LYS A 118 -13.10 -3.20 -14.35
CA LYS A 118 -12.54 -4.35 -13.62
C LYS A 118 -11.14 -4.67 -14.20
N ASN A 119 -10.12 -4.78 -13.34
CA ASN A 119 -8.72 -5.06 -13.67
C ASN A 119 -7.93 -3.95 -14.42
N VAL A 120 -8.43 -2.71 -14.52
CA VAL A 120 -7.69 -1.60 -15.14
C VAL A 120 -7.45 -0.49 -14.12
N VAL A 121 -6.18 -0.08 -13.97
CA VAL A 121 -5.75 0.96 -13.03
C VAL A 121 -6.00 2.37 -13.60
N LEU A 122 -6.21 2.51 -14.91
CA LEU A 122 -6.48 3.83 -15.49
C LEU A 122 -7.90 4.30 -15.14
N PRO A 123 -8.06 5.53 -14.61
CA PRO A 123 -9.37 6.09 -14.38
C PRO A 123 -10.12 6.19 -15.72
N GLY A 124 -11.33 5.66 -15.78
CA GLY A 124 -12.22 5.74 -16.94
C GLY A 124 -12.88 7.13 -17.06
N LYS A 125 -14.10 7.18 -17.59
CA LYS A 125 -14.87 8.43 -17.69
C LYS A 125 -15.17 8.97 -16.29
N LYS A 126 -15.18 10.30 -16.16
CA LYS A 126 -15.62 11.01 -14.95
C LYS A 126 -17.09 11.40 -15.08
N ARG A 127 -17.87 11.20 -14.02
CA ARG A 127 -19.25 11.69 -13.91
C ARG A 127 -19.38 12.58 -12.68
N LYS A 128 -20.14 13.67 -12.81
CA LYS A 128 -20.53 14.53 -11.68
C LYS A 128 -21.90 14.10 -11.16
N VAL A 129 -22.04 14.03 -9.84
CA VAL A 129 -23.29 13.68 -9.15
C VAL A 129 -23.57 14.75 -8.11
N HIS A 130 -24.75 15.35 -8.13
CA HIS A 130 -25.07 16.38 -7.15
C HIS A 130 -25.30 15.73 -5.77
N VAL A 131 -24.79 16.35 -4.70
CA VAL A 131 -24.95 15.84 -3.33
C VAL A 131 -26.42 15.61 -2.95
N LYS A 132 -27.34 16.49 -3.37
CA LYS A 132 -28.79 16.38 -3.08
C LYS A 132 -29.46 15.15 -3.69
N GLU A 133 -28.95 14.66 -4.82
CA GLU A 133 -29.49 13.47 -5.49
C GLU A 133 -28.99 12.18 -4.84
N ARG A 134 -27.96 12.28 -3.99
CA ARG A 134 -27.40 11.15 -3.27
C ARG A 134 -28.12 11.07 -1.93
N GLU A 135 -29.16 10.25 -1.87
CA GLU A 135 -29.67 9.76 -0.60
C GLU A 135 -28.50 9.08 0.12
N PHE A 136 -27.91 9.77 1.09
CA PHE A 136 -27.08 9.09 2.07
C PHE A 136 -28.05 8.16 2.81
N ASN A 137 -27.91 6.85 2.61
CA ASN A 137 -28.45 5.85 3.53
C ASN A 137 -27.77 6.03 4.89
N VAL A 138 -28.10 7.12 5.57
CA VAL A 138 -27.97 7.23 7.01
C VAL A 138 -29.15 6.42 7.51
N ASN A 139 -28.88 5.25 8.11
CA ASN A 139 -29.90 4.59 8.91
C ASN A 139 -30.50 5.66 9.83
N SER A 140 -31.82 5.82 9.79
CA SER A 140 -32.53 6.78 10.64
C SER A 140 -31.98 6.69 12.07
N PRO A 141 -31.76 7.82 12.76
CA PRO A 141 -31.38 7.79 14.16
C PRO A 141 -32.35 6.88 14.89
N LEU A 142 -31.85 5.84 15.56
CA LEU A 142 -32.67 5.04 16.46
C LEU A 142 -33.38 6.00 17.41
N GLU A 143 -34.69 5.85 17.53
CA GLU A 143 -35.53 6.69 18.38
C GLU A 143 -34.90 6.85 19.76
N THR A 144 -34.94 8.07 20.27
CA THR A 144 -34.53 8.42 21.62
C THR A 144 -35.18 7.46 22.60
N VAL A 145 -34.37 6.63 23.27
CA VAL A 145 -34.85 5.74 24.33
C VAL A 145 -35.65 6.58 25.32
N SER A 146 -36.87 6.10 25.58
CA SER A 146 -37.85 6.62 26.52
C SER A 146 -37.23 7.33 27.71
N SER A 147 -37.80 8.52 28.00
CA SER A 147 -37.52 9.37 29.15
C SER A 147 -37.20 8.59 30.42
N ALA A 148 -36.12 9.02 31.08
CA ALA A 148 -35.64 8.52 32.36
C ALA A 148 -36.79 8.30 33.35
N SER A 149 -37.07 7.02 33.66
CA SER A 149 -37.88 6.66 34.81
C SER A 149 -37.18 7.17 36.07
N HIS A 150 -37.85 8.09 36.75
CA HIS A 150 -37.49 8.72 38.01
C HIS A 150 -37.32 7.69 39.13
N ASN A 151 -36.20 6.97 39.18
CA ASN A 151 -35.84 6.06 40.29
C ASN A 151 -34.33 5.73 40.32
N ALA A 152 -33.46 6.71 40.08
CA ALA A 152 -32.03 6.60 40.38
C ALA A 152 -31.72 7.44 41.63
N LEU A 153 -32.20 6.99 42.79
CA LEU A 153 -31.60 7.34 44.08
C LEU A 153 -30.42 6.39 44.28
N ILE A 154 -29.20 6.88 44.08
CA ILE A 154 -27.99 6.24 44.58
C ILE A 154 -27.59 7.02 45.84
N PRO A 155 -27.72 6.46 47.06
CA PRO A 155 -27.10 7.04 48.23
C PRO A 155 -25.66 6.56 48.39
N ASP A 156 -24.85 7.43 49.02
CA ASP A 156 -23.40 7.38 49.24
C ASP A 156 -22.83 6.09 49.87
N SER A 157 -21.57 5.77 49.50
CA SER A 157 -20.38 5.22 50.23
C SER A 157 -20.53 4.37 51.52
N PRO A 158 -19.51 3.59 52.02
CA PRO A 158 -18.21 3.12 51.48
C PRO A 158 -17.91 1.58 51.74
N ASN A 159 -16.77 1.09 51.25
CA ASN A 159 -16.12 -0.26 51.34
C ASN A 159 -16.15 -0.99 52.73
N PRO A 160 -15.95 -2.34 52.91
CA PRO A 160 -14.71 -3.07 52.54
C PRO A 160 -14.77 -4.61 52.25
N ASP A 161 -13.64 -5.15 51.78
CA ASP A 161 -13.07 -6.53 51.83
C ASP A 161 -13.97 -7.76 52.07
N SER A 162 -13.90 -8.74 51.16
CA SER A 162 -13.53 -10.15 51.47
C SER A 162 -13.64 -11.12 50.26
N LEU A 163 -12.51 -11.80 49.97
CA LEU A 163 -12.35 -13.25 49.72
C LEU A 163 -13.02 -13.94 48.49
N ILE A 164 -12.13 -14.24 47.52
CA ILE A 164 -11.93 -15.35 46.54
C ILE A 164 -12.52 -16.74 46.97
N PRO A 165 -12.74 -17.83 46.14
CA PRO A 165 -12.41 -18.15 44.71
C PRO A 165 -13.48 -18.94 43.86
N GLU A 166 -13.05 -19.38 42.66
CA GLU A 166 -13.50 -20.53 41.81
C GLU A 166 -14.64 -20.20 40.81
N GLU A 167 -14.70 -20.67 39.55
CA GLU A 167 -14.03 -21.76 38.86
C GLU A 167 -14.22 -21.60 37.32
N ASP A 168 -13.35 -22.28 36.56
CA ASP A 168 -13.30 -22.38 35.10
C ASP A 168 -14.58 -22.86 34.40
N GLN A 169 -14.85 -22.33 33.19
CA GLN A 169 -15.65 -23.06 32.17
C GLN A 169 -14.97 -23.01 30.80
N LYS A 170 -14.15 -24.03 30.54
CA LYS A 170 -13.82 -24.52 29.19
C LYS A 170 -14.92 -25.47 28.74
N ASN A 171 -15.62 -25.14 27.66
CA ASN A 171 -16.52 -26.08 26.99
C ASN A 171 -15.73 -27.02 26.08
N SER A 172 -15.66 -28.29 26.50
CA SER A 172 -15.37 -29.45 25.66
C SER A 172 -16.70 -30.12 25.29
N LEU A 173 -16.84 -30.56 24.04
CA LEU A 173 -17.79 -31.61 23.66
C LEU A 173 -17.01 -32.74 22.99
N SER A 174 -16.95 -33.85 23.73
CA SER A 174 -16.60 -35.22 23.34
C SER A 174 -17.77 -35.83 22.52
N ALA A 175 -17.77 -37.03 21.93
CA ALA A 175 -16.99 -38.25 22.09
C ALA A 175 -17.28 -39.21 20.91
N GLY A 176 -16.44 -40.23 20.73
CA GLY A 176 -16.74 -41.43 19.95
C GLY A 176 -15.52 -42.34 19.79
N GLU A 177 -15.16 -43.04 20.86
CA GLU A 177 -14.11 -44.07 20.92
C GLU A 177 -14.57 -45.42 20.34
N GLU A 178 -13.63 -46.22 19.81
CA GLU A 178 -13.40 -47.62 20.23
C GLU A 178 -12.09 -48.22 19.63
N ASN A 179 -11.06 -48.32 20.48
CA ASN A 179 -10.19 -49.45 20.83
C ASN A 179 -9.56 -50.47 19.82
N SER A 180 -8.22 -50.54 19.92
CA SER A 180 -7.28 -51.71 20.06
C SER A 180 -6.59 -52.37 18.84
N GLU A 181 -5.25 -52.31 18.90
CA GLU A 181 -4.09 -52.98 18.24
C GLU A 181 -4.14 -54.54 18.16
N PRO A 182 -3.19 -55.31 17.53
CA PRO A 182 -1.75 -55.00 17.31
C PRO A 182 -1.02 -55.56 16.04
N GLU A 183 0.30 -55.32 16.02
CA GLU A 183 1.41 -56.01 15.32
C GLU A 183 1.92 -55.46 13.96
N GLY A 184 3.13 -54.86 14.01
CA GLY A 184 4.35 -55.56 13.56
C GLY A 184 4.75 -55.51 12.08
N GLU A 185 5.93 -54.91 11.87
CA GLU A 185 6.93 -55.16 10.81
C GLU A 185 7.03 -54.22 9.59
N THR A 186 8.25 -53.69 9.51
CA THR A 186 8.95 -52.85 8.54
C THR A 186 8.91 -53.38 7.11
N GLN A 187 8.69 -52.50 6.13
CA GLN A 187 9.27 -52.64 4.80
C GLN A 187 9.33 -51.28 4.08
N GLU A 188 10.55 -50.79 3.88
CA GLU A 188 10.87 -49.72 2.93
C GLU A 188 10.37 -50.12 1.53
N SER A 189 9.51 -49.31 0.94
CA SER A 189 9.23 -49.34 -0.50
C SER A 189 8.83 -47.94 -0.98
N GLU A 190 9.34 -47.58 -2.15
CA GLU A 190 9.21 -46.28 -2.81
C GLU A 190 7.80 -45.69 -2.73
N PRO A 191 7.61 -44.35 -2.60
CA PRO A 191 6.27 -43.78 -2.57
C PRO A 191 5.63 -43.87 -3.95
N ALA A 192 4.89 -44.95 -4.17
CA ALA A 192 3.87 -45.06 -5.18
C ALA A 192 2.83 -43.96 -4.97
N GLN A 193 2.61 -43.16 -6.01
CA GLN A 193 1.68 -42.03 -6.03
C GLN A 193 0.27 -42.50 -5.68
N GLN A 194 -0.23 -42.12 -4.50
CA GLN A 194 -1.64 -42.28 -4.15
C GLN A 194 -2.50 -41.35 -5.03
N PRO A 195 -3.75 -41.74 -5.36
CA PRO A 195 -4.65 -40.92 -6.17
C PRO A 195 -5.11 -39.71 -5.35
N VAL A 196 -4.31 -38.65 -5.38
CA VAL A 196 -4.64 -37.37 -4.74
C VAL A 196 -5.87 -36.79 -5.44
N ASP A 197 -6.91 -36.46 -4.67
CA ASP A 197 -8.09 -35.77 -5.19
C ASP A 197 -7.63 -34.49 -5.92
N PRO A 198 -7.92 -34.33 -7.24
CA PRO A 198 -7.42 -33.21 -8.04
C PRO A 198 -7.87 -31.83 -7.56
N LYS A 199 -8.81 -31.76 -6.61
CA LYS A 199 -9.29 -30.51 -6.00
C LYS A 199 -8.81 -30.27 -4.57
N ALA A 200 -8.08 -31.20 -3.96
CA ALA A 200 -7.53 -30.99 -2.64
C ALA A 200 -6.56 -29.80 -2.64
N PRO A 201 -6.60 -28.92 -1.61
CA PRO A 201 -5.57 -27.92 -1.40
C PRO A 201 -4.21 -28.59 -1.14
N VAL A 202 -3.19 -28.13 -1.84
CA VAL A 202 -1.81 -28.60 -1.75
C VAL A 202 -0.92 -27.40 -1.39
N GLU A 203 -0.04 -27.58 -0.42
CA GLU A 203 0.98 -26.57 -0.05
C GLU A 203 2.13 -26.57 -1.06
N MET A 204 2.80 -25.42 -1.20
CA MET A 204 4.02 -25.34 -1.99
C MET A 204 5.20 -25.85 -1.18
N THR A 205 5.90 -26.86 -1.67
CA THR A 205 7.17 -27.37 -1.10
C THR A 205 8.32 -27.14 -2.07
N LEU A 206 9.56 -27.19 -1.58
CA LEU A 206 10.75 -27.01 -2.44
C LEU A 206 10.89 -28.14 -3.48
N ASP A 207 10.49 -29.36 -3.11
CA ASP A 207 10.48 -30.54 -3.97
C ASP A 207 9.19 -30.68 -4.78
N TRP A 208 8.34 -29.65 -4.80
CA TRP A 208 7.08 -29.68 -5.52
C TRP A 208 7.31 -29.77 -7.04
N VAL A 209 6.58 -30.69 -7.69
CA VAL A 209 6.64 -30.91 -9.14
C VAL A 209 5.27 -30.67 -9.76
N PRO A 210 5.17 -29.96 -10.91
CA PRO A 210 3.91 -29.79 -11.61
C PRO A 210 3.40 -31.11 -12.20
N ASP A 211 2.10 -31.36 -12.11
CA ASP A 211 1.45 -32.46 -12.83
C ASP A 211 1.62 -32.27 -14.35
N ALA A 212 2.09 -33.32 -15.01
CA ALA A 212 2.42 -33.30 -16.43
C ALA A 212 1.20 -33.02 -17.32
N LYS A 213 0.01 -33.48 -16.92
CA LYS A 213 -1.22 -33.32 -17.72
C LYS A 213 -1.71 -31.87 -17.70
N SER A 214 -1.82 -31.29 -16.50
CA SER A 214 -2.18 -29.88 -16.32
C SER A 214 -1.12 -28.95 -16.93
N LEU A 215 0.18 -29.26 -16.77
CA LEU A 215 1.26 -28.46 -17.33
C LEU A 215 1.15 -28.37 -18.86
N LYS A 216 1.03 -29.53 -19.55
CA LYS A 216 0.84 -29.56 -21.01
C LYS A 216 -0.38 -28.74 -21.44
N THR A 217 -1.49 -28.88 -20.72
CA THR A 217 -2.74 -28.17 -21.01
C THR A 217 -2.56 -26.65 -20.90
N TYR A 218 -1.95 -26.17 -19.82
CA TYR A 218 -1.72 -24.74 -19.63
C TYR A 218 -0.64 -24.20 -20.58
N CYS A 219 0.42 -24.94 -20.88
CA CYS A 219 1.42 -24.56 -21.88
C CYS A 219 0.79 -24.28 -23.25
N VAL A 220 -0.13 -25.15 -23.70
CA VAL A 220 -0.90 -24.93 -24.94
C VAL A 220 -1.75 -23.66 -24.84
N HIS A 221 -2.48 -23.46 -23.73
CA HIS A 221 -3.31 -22.27 -23.54
C HIS A 221 -2.53 -20.95 -23.51
N TYR A 222 -1.33 -20.94 -22.94
CA TYR A 222 -0.50 -19.73 -22.83
C TYR A 222 0.47 -19.56 -24.00
N GLY A 223 0.56 -20.53 -24.92
CA GLY A 223 1.45 -20.50 -26.08
C GLY A 223 2.94 -20.61 -25.69
N VAL A 224 3.27 -21.49 -24.75
CA VAL A 224 4.62 -21.67 -24.19
C VAL A 224 5.07 -23.12 -24.39
N SER A 225 6.34 -23.36 -24.76
CA SER A 225 6.86 -24.73 -24.88
C SER A 225 7.00 -25.40 -23.51
N VAL A 226 6.74 -26.71 -23.45
CA VAL A 226 6.91 -27.52 -22.23
C VAL A 226 8.39 -27.62 -21.83
N ASP A 227 9.32 -27.51 -22.79
CA ASP A 227 10.76 -27.62 -22.54
C ASP A 227 11.32 -26.45 -21.71
N LEU A 228 10.56 -25.38 -21.55
CA LEU A 228 10.94 -24.23 -20.74
C LEU A 228 10.79 -24.47 -19.23
N PHE A 229 10.15 -25.58 -18.83
CA PHE A 229 9.90 -25.92 -17.43
C PHE A 229 10.95 -26.89 -16.89
N THR A 230 12.21 -26.47 -16.96
CA THR A 230 13.34 -27.19 -16.33
C THR A 230 13.33 -27.00 -14.81
N ALA A 231 14.07 -27.82 -14.07
CA ALA A 231 14.22 -27.68 -12.63
C ALA A 231 14.71 -26.27 -12.24
N GLU A 232 15.64 -25.69 -13.02
CA GLU A 232 16.14 -24.33 -12.83
C GLU A 232 15.07 -23.25 -13.01
N ALA A 233 14.14 -23.44 -13.96
CA ALA A 233 13.05 -22.50 -14.19
C ALA A 233 11.95 -22.59 -13.13
N ILE A 234 11.78 -23.76 -12.50
CA ILE A 234 10.77 -24.02 -11.47
C ILE A 234 11.26 -23.58 -10.08
N ALA A 235 12.55 -23.73 -9.78
CA ALA A 235 13.10 -23.44 -8.45
C ALA A 235 12.82 -22.02 -7.91
N PRO A 236 12.91 -20.93 -8.70
CA PRO A 236 12.56 -19.60 -8.22
C PRO A 236 11.07 -19.47 -7.83
N PHE A 237 10.20 -20.20 -8.54
CA PHE A 237 8.77 -20.20 -8.28
C PHE A 237 8.44 -20.95 -6.99
N THR A 238 9.03 -22.13 -6.77
CA THR A 238 8.81 -22.92 -5.55
C THR A 238 9.36 -22.18 -4.32
N ALA A 239 10.58 -21.62 -4.40
CA ALA A 239 11.18 -20.84 -3.31
C ALA A 239 10.36 -19.60 -2.91
N HIS A 240 9.80 -18.87 -3.89
CA HIS A 240 8.95 -17.71 -3.61
C HIS A 240 7.64 -18.10 -2.90
N HIS A 241 7.04 -19.22 -3.29
CA HIS A 241 5.71 -19.60 -2.80
C HIS A 241 5.74 -20.48 -1.54
N GLU A 242 6.81 -21.23 -1.29
CA GLU A 242 7.03 -21.96 -0.03
C GLU A 242 7.12 -20.96 1.14
N SER A 243 7.95 -19.92 1.01
CA SER A 243 8.06 -18.87 2.04
C SER A 243 6.78 -18.06 2.29
N SER A 244 5.82 -18.09 1.35
CA SER A 244 4.53 -17.39 1.46
C SER A 244 3.46 -18.20 2.20
N GLY A 245 3.65 -19.52 2.42
CA GLY A 245 2.73 -20.37 3.19
C GLY A 245 1.31 -20.53 2.61
N GLY A 246 1.16 -20.45 1.28
CA GLY A 246 -0.14 -20.53 0.63
C GLY A 246 -0.63 -21.96 0.38
N LEU A 247 -1.94 -22.19 0.51
CA LEU A 247 -2.64 -23.42 0.10
C LEU A 247 -3.40 -23.18 -1.20
N GLN A 248 -3.13 -23.95 -2.26
CA GLN A 248 -3.88 -23.87 -3.52
C GLN A 248 -4.07 -25.25 -4.15
N THR A 249 -5.01 -25.38 -5.07
CA THR A 249 -5.14 -26.62 -5.84
C THR A 249 -3.96 -26.82 -6.78
N GLN A 250 -3.66 -28.07 -7.11
CA GLN A 250 -2.58 -28.44 -8.03
C GLN A 250 -2.67 -27.67 -9.37
N GLY A 251 -3.86 -27.62 -9.97
CA GLY A 251 -4.07 -26.91 -11.24
C GLY A 251 -3.85 -25.39 -11.12
N LYS A 252 -4.15 -24.81 -9.96
CA LYS A 252 -3.90 -23.38 -9.70
C LYS A 252 -2.40 -23.08 -9.61
N TRP A 253 -1.64 -23.93 -8.93
CA TRP A 253 -0.19 -23.81 -8.87
C TRP A 253 0.45 -23.90 -10.25
N VAL A 254 0.03 -24.87 -11.08
CA VAL A 254 0.55 -25.00 -12.46
C VAL A 254 0.18 -23.81 -13.33
N GLN A 255 -1.04 -23.28 -13.22
CA GLN A 255 -1.42 -22.05 -13.93
C GLN A 255 -0.49 -20.88 -13.55
N MET A 256 -0.17 -20.73 -12.27
CA MET A 256 0.70 -19.68 -11.76
C MET A 256 2.15 -19.88 -12.23
N LEU A 257 2.66 -21.10 -12.20
CA LEU A 257 3.98 -21.46 -12.71
C LEU A 257 4.12 -21.10 -14.20
N VAL A 258 3.15 -21.50 -15.04
CA VAL A 258 3.20 -21.21 -16.49
C VAL A 258 3.21 -19.70 -16.75
N LYS A 259 2.45 -18.92 -15.98
CA LYS A 259 2.45 -17.47 -16.07
C LYS A 259 3.78 -16.87 -15.59
N TRP A 260 4.37 -17.42 -14.52
CA TRP A 260 5.65 -16.99 -13.98
C TRP A 260 6.77 -17.15 -15.03
N VAL A 261 6.95 -18.36 -15.55
CA VAL A 261 7.99 -18.67 -16.56
C VAL A 261 7.81 -17.84 -17.83
N LYS A 262 6.57 -17.66 -18.31
CA LYS A 262 6.28 -16.81 -19.46
C LYS A 262 6.68 -15.34 -19.24
N ASN A 263 6.34 -14.81 -18.06
CA ASN A 263 6.70 -13.43 -17.72
C ASN A 263 8.21 -13.28 -17.57
N ASP A 264 8.88 -14.25 -16.97
CA ASP A 264 10.33 -14.24 -16.81
C ASP A 264 11.05 -14.23 -18.16
N GLN A 265 10.62 -15.07 -19.10
CA GLN A 265 11.11 -15.05 -20.49
C GLN A 265 10.89 -13.68 -21.17
N SER A 266 9.71 -13.08 -20.97
CA SER A 266 9.41 -11.75 -21.51
C SER A 266 10.27 -10.64 -20.90
N ARG A 267 10.70 -10.79 -19.65
CA ARG A 267 11.59 -9.84 -18.98
C ARG A 267 13.01 -10.01 -19.49
N ALA A 268 13.48 -11.25 -19.61
CA ALA A 268 14.79 -11.57 -20.16
C ALA A 268 14.95 -11.04 -21.60
N SER A 269 13.94 -11.20 -22.46
CA SER A 269 13.97 -10.68 -23.83
C SER A 269 13.89 -9.15 -23.93
N ASN A 270 13.34 -8.48 -22.91
CA ASN A 270 13.24 -7.02 -22.84
C ASN A 270 14.48 -6.34 -22.21
N VAL A 271 15.48 -7.10 -21.77
CA VAL A 271 16.77 -6.53 -21.34
C VAL A 271 17.52 -6.02 -22.56
N ARG A 272 17.33 -4.74 -22.89
CA ARG A 272 18.13 -4.04 -23.89
C ARG A 272 19.53 -3.84 -23.32
N GLN A 273 20.54 -4.40 -23.98
CA GLN A 273 21.91 -4.07 -23.65
C GLN A 273 22.15 -2.57 -23.87
N PHE A 274 22.81 -1.93 -22.91
CA PHE A 274 23.23 -0.55 -23.08
C PHE A 274 24.16 -0.49 -24.31
N PRO A 275 23.94 0.46 -25.24
CA PRO A 275 24.84 0.62 -26.37
C PRO A 275 26.25 0.84 -25.83
N SER A 276 27.20 0.03 -26.31
CA SER A 276 28.62 0.21 -25.98
C SER A 276 29.01 1.63 -26.36
N LYS A 277 29.48 2.41 -25.38
CA LYS A 277 29.83 3.81 -25.57
C LYS A 277 30.82 3.92 -26.74
N PRO A 278 30.55 4.70 -27.80
CA PRO A 278 31.49 4.85 -28.90
C PRO A 278 32.78 5.48 -28.37
N ALA A 279 33.93 4.94 -28.80
CA ALA A 279 35.28 5.31 -28.33
C ALA A 279 35.63 6.81 -28.49
N ALA A 280 34.79 7.59 -29.18
CA ALA A 280 35.00 8.99 -29.51
C ALA A 280 34.22 9.99 -28.62
N GLN A 281 33.46 9.55 -27.61
CA GLN A 281 32.90 10.50 -26.64
C GLN A 281 33.98 10.96 -25.65
N PRO A 282 34.15 12.28 -25.41
CA PRO A 282 35.02 12.74 -24.35
C PRO A 282 34.50 12.14 -23.05
N ALA A 283 35.38 11.46 -22.31
CA ALA A 283 35.02 10.91 -21.02
C ALA A 283 34.49 12.02 -20.09
N SER A 284 33.75 11.67 -19.04
CA SER A 284 33.19 12.63 -18.07
C SER A 284 34.23 13.66 -17.64
N ARG A 285 33.91 14.96 -17.65
CA ARG A 285 34.78 16.11 -17.31
C ARG A 285 35.56 16.00 -15.97
N HIS A 286 35.31 14.95 -15.20
CA HIS A 286 35.96 14.56 -13.95
C HIS A 286 36.78 13.27 -14.14
N HIS A 287 37.84 13.35 -14.94
CA HIS A 287 38.89 12.32 -15.05
C HIS A 287 40.14 12.74 -14.26
N GLY A 288 41.11 11.84 -14.10
CA GLY A 288 42.41 12.17 -13.50
C GLY A 288 42.45 12.19 -11.97
N PHE A 289 41.40 11.72 -11.29
CA PHE A 289 41.48 11.47 -9.83
C PHE A 289 42.48 10.36 -9.49
N ALA A 290 42.70 9.41 -10.39
CA ALA A 290 43.71 8.36 -10.21
C ALA A 290 45.15 8.89 -10.36
N ASP A 291 45.33 9.95 -11.15
CA ASP A 291 46.64 10.54 -11.45
C ASP A 291 47.01 11.70 -10.52
N ARG A 292 46.15 12.02 -9.54
CA ARG A 292 46.44 13.04 -8.53
C ARG A 292 47.39 12.49 -7.48
N ASP A 293 48.49 13.18 -7.26
CA ASP A 293 49.38 12.91 -6.13
C ASP A 293 48.78 13.47 -4.85
N TYR A 294 48.08 12.60 -4.12
CA TYR A 294 47.47 12.93 -2.83
C TYR A 294 48.49 13.09 -1.69
N THR A 295 49.77 12.80 -1.93
CA THR A 295 50.85 12.90 -0.94
C THR A 295 51.70 14.15 -1.10
N SER A 296 51.50 14.90 -2.19
CA SER A 296 52.19 16.18 -2.42
C SER A 296 51.94 17.17 -1.28
N GLY A 297 53.00 17.53 -0.55
CA GLY A 297 52.96 18.50 0.55
C GLY A 297 52.59 17.89 1.90
N LEU A 298 52.51 16.57 2.02
CA LEU A 298 52.33 15.87 3.28
C LEU A 298 53.63 15.20 3.72
N THR A 299 53.94 15.29 5.02
CA THR A 299 55.04 14.57 5.65
C THR A 299 54.54 13.23 6.16
N GLN A 300 55.18 12.14 5.74
CA GLN A 300 54.86 10.80 6.23
C GLN A 300 55.47 10.60 7.63
N ARG A 301 54.65 10.15 8.58
CA ARG A 301 55.05 9.81 9.95
C ARG A 301 55.50 8.35 10.03
N GLU A 302 56.17 8.00 11.13
CA GLU A 302 56.70 6.64 11.37
C GLU A 302 55.62 5.56 11.45
N ASP A 303 54.36 5.95 11.73
CA ASP A 303 53.18 5.07 11.74
C ASP A 303 52.56 4.88 10.34
N GLY A 304 53.15 5.47 9.30
CA GLY A 304 52.68 5.41 7.92
C GLY A 304 51.56 6.41 7.58
N SER A 305 51.15 7.25 8.52
CA SER A 305 50.16 8.32 8.29
C SER A 305 50.79 9.57 7.68
N TYR A 306 50.00 10.40 7.00
CA TYR A 306 50.44 11.64 6.35
C TYR A 306 49.88 12.86 7.10
N ALA A 307 50.72 13.87 7.35
CA ALA A 307 50.32 15.12 8.01
C ALA A 307 50.80 16.34 7.21
N LEU A 308 50.08 17.47 7.34
CA LEU A 308 50.48 18.77 6.79
C LEU A 308 51.67 19.37 7.57
#